data_AF-A0A9N8W203-F1
#
_entry.id   AF-A0A9N8W203-F1
#
_cell.length_a   1.000
_cell.length_b   1.000
_cell.length_c   1.000
_cell.angle_alpha   90.00
_cell.angle_beta   90.00
_cell.angle_gamma   90.00
#
_symmetry.space_group_name_H-M   'P 1'
#
loop_
_entity.id
_entity.type
_entity.pdbx_description
1 polymer ?
#
loop_
_entity_poly.entity_id
_entity_poly.type
_entity_poly.pdbx_seq_one_letter_code
_entity_poly.pdbx_strand_id
1 'polypeptide(L)'
;MTDSFFTILLYTGNSYKLTKKKYPPSPPYFHGRLSNGPLWIDYFASKIDAKLNNYAFGGASCDATLVPSVIGPNNISVPGIAQQIDFFISNDMKKFDPADIVASIGKRMENLYCHGATNFIVASDTPADVSIPGQAVVFSPEFIQQINEKIELHNQYANAALEAFKVKHPDVNLYIVSITNILDTILAPESLEKLGITVVDIGCIPDDGFAGKNSVVCDVPEKYLFYDNYTALNTKVHEKMSEMILTYLE
;
A
#
# COMPACT_ATOMS: atom_id res chain seq x y z
N MET A 1 7.85 20.07 18.00
CA MET A 1 8.29 19.31 16.83
C MET A 1 7.03 18.65 16.28
N THR A 2 6.60 19.04 15.08
CA THR A 2 5.44 18.44 14.43
C THR A 2 5.94 17.26 13.61
N ASP A 3 5.92 16.08 14.20
CA ASP A 3 6.36 14.85 13.55
C ASP A 3 5.47 14.61 12.32
N SER A 4 6.11 14.51 11.15
CA SER A 4 5.46 14.31 9.86
C SER A 4 5.87 12.96 9.32
N PHE A 5 4.90 12.07 9.07
CA PHE A 5 5.15 10.74 8.55
C PHE A 5 5.03 10.71 7.03
N PHE A 6 5.99 10.05 6.38
CA PHE A 6 6.04 9.83 4.94
C PHE A 6 5.58 8.39 4.63
N THR A 7 4.59 8.22 3.76
CA THR A 7 4.16 6.89 3.29
C THR A 7 4.12 6.84 1.75
N ILE A 8 4.50 5.68 1.21
CA ILE A 8 4.61 5.39 -0.22
C ILE A 8 3.79 4.16 -0.66
N LEU A 9 3.04 3.53 0.26
CA LEU A 9 2.29 2.31 -0.04
C LEU A 9 0.78 2.47 0.20
N LEU A 10 0.06 2.29 -0.91
CA LEU A 10 -1.36 1.95 -1.12
C LEU A 10 -2.41 3.10 -1.03
N TYR A 11 -2.86 3.47 -2.23
CA TYR A 11 -4.19 3.97 -2.67
C TYR A 11 -4.85 5.12 -1.92
N THR A 12 -4.40 6.34 -2.20
CA THR A 12 -4.79 7.55 -1.45
C THR A 12 -5.40 8.64 -2.35
N GLY A 13 -5.91 9.70 -1.72
CA GLY A 13 -6.67 10.78 -2.38
C GLY A 13 -5.91 11.59 -3.45
N ASN A 14 -4.61 11.38 -3.66
CA ASN A 14 -3.88 12.04 -4.74
C ASN A 14 -4.30 11.51 -6.12
N SER A 15 -4.54 10.19 -6.25
CA SER A 15 -5.11 9.62 -7.47
C SER A 15 -6.51 10.17 -7.74
N TYR A 16 -7.31 10.36 -6.68
CA TYR A 16 -8.62 11.00 -6.77
C TYR A 16 -8.54 12.45 -7.27
N LYS A 17 -7.59 13.24 -6.77
CA LYS A 17 -7.36 14.61 -7.29
C LYS A 17 -6.90 14.59 -8.74
N LEU A 18 -5.92 13.75 -9.08
CA LEU A 18 -5.35 13.62 -10.42
C LEU A 18 -6.41 13.27 -11.46
N THR A 19 -7.30 12.33 -11.13
CA THR A 19 -8.39 11.90 -11.99
C THR A 19 -9.56 12.90 -12.03
N LYS A 20 -9.40 14.10 -11.48
CA LYS A 20 -10.46 15.12 -11.34
C LYS A 20 -11.69 14.58 -10.61
N LYS A 21 -11.45 13.88 -9.50
CA LYS A 21 -12.45 13.27 -8.62
C LYS A 21 -13.24 12.13 -9.27
N LYS A 22 -12.67 11.46 -10.27
CA LYS A 22 -13.31 10.35 -10.97
C LYS A 22 -12.93 8.98 -10.45
N TYR A 23 -11.72 8.81 -9.92
CA TYR A 23 -11.22 7.51 -9.49
C TYR A 23 -10.28 7.61 -8.26
N PRO A 24 -10.55 6.85 -7.17
CA PRO A 24 -11.70 5.98 -6.97
C PRO A 24 -13.01 6.78 -6.94
N PRO A 25 -14.12 6.29 -7.53
CA PRO A 25 -15.40 6.99 -7.43
C PRO A 25 -15.87 7.05 -5.97
N SER A 26 -16.40 8.20 -5.57
CA SER A 26 -16.92 8.40 -4.22
C SER A 26 -18.32 9.03 -4.33
N PRO A 27 -19.40 8.28 -4.02
CA PRO A 27 -19.48 6.84 -3.70
C PRO A 27 -19.09 5.90 -4.87
N PRO A 28 -18.87 4.58 -4.63
CA PRO A 28 -19.04 3.85 -3.36
C PRO A 28 -17.86 3.98 -2.39
N TYR A 29 -16.66 4.31 -2.87
CA TYR A 29 -15.50 4.41 -2.00
C TYR A 29 -15.48 5.68 -1.12
N PHE A 30 -14.74 5.63 -0.02
CA PHE A 30 -14.67 6.72 0.95
C PHE A 30 -13.69 7.83 0.53
N HIS A 31 -14.21 9.00 0.16
CA HIS A 31 -13.44 10.23 -0.08
C HIS A 31 -12.17 10.05 -0.97
N GLY A 32 -12.26 9.18 -1.97
CA GLY A 32 -11.15 8.90 -2.90
C GLY A 32 -10.09 7.92 -2.39
N ARG A 33 -10.38 7.16 -1.33
CA ARG A 33 -9.59 6.02 -0.84
C ARG A 33 -10.09 4.74 -1.49
N LEU A 34 -9.24 3.75 -1.77
CA LEU A 34 -9.73 2.40 -2.15
C LEU A 34 -10.13 1.60 -0.91
N SER A 35 -11.16 2.05 -0.22
CA SER A 35 -11.80 1.36 0.90
C SER A 35 -13.16 2.02 1.19
N ASN A 36 -13.96 1.45 2.08
CA ASN A 36 -15.19 2.04 2.62
C ASN A 36 -14.97 3.01 3.78
N GLY A 37 -13.72 3.28 4.16
CA GLY A 37 -13.37 4.20 5.23
C GLY A 37 -11.90 4.63 5.17
N PRO A 38 -11.34 5.17 6.26
CA PRO A 38 -9.92 5.46 6.38
C PRO A 38 -9.03 4.23 6.12
N LEU A 39 -7.79 4.46 5.69
CA LEU A 39 -6.77 3.44 5.50
C LEU A 39 -5.92 3.33 6.76
N TRP A 40 -5.07 2.28 6.80
CA TRP A 40 -4.20 2.01 7.95
C TRP A 40 -3.35 3.21 8.34
N ILE A 41 -2.83 3.96 7.36
CA ILE A 41 -1.98 5.12 7.61
C ILE A 41 -2.73 6.28 8.26
N ASP A 42 -4.04 6.42 7.99
CA ASP A 42 -4.85 7.48 8.60
C ASP A 42 -5.14 7.16 10.05
N TYR A 43 -5.49 5.91 10.34
CA TYR A 43 -5.62 5.42 11.72
C TYR A 43 -4.30 5.56 12.47
N PHE A 44 -3.20 5.17 11.83
CA PHE A 44 -1.87 5.22 12.42
C PHE A 44 -1.48 6.66 12.77
N ALA A 45 -1.56 7.59 11.82
CA ALA A 45 -1.26 9.00 12.04
C ALA A 45 -2.17 9.62 13.12
N SER A 46 -3.46 9.26 13.12
CA SER A 46 -4.39 9.71 14.16
C SER A 46 -4.03 9.18 15.55
N LYS A 47 -3.59 7.91 15.68
CA LYS A 47 -3.27 7.28 16.96
C LYS A 47 -2.00 7.85 17.61
N ILE A 48 -1.08 8.36 16.80
CA ILE A 48 0.16 9.00 17.28
C ILE A 48 0.10 10.54 17.24
N ASP A 49 -1.09 11.11 17.00
CA ASP A 49 -1.32 12.56 16.85
C ASP A 49 -0.36 13.26 15.87
N ALA A 50 -0.05 12.59 14.76
CA ALA A 50 0.85 13.11 13.75
C ALA A 50 0.11 13.70 12.55
N LYS A 51 0.69 14.74 11.97
CA LYS A 51 0.22 15.28 10.70
C LYS A 51 0.64 14.35 9.56
N LEU A 52 -0.36 13.81 8.86
CA LEU A 52 -0.10 12.98 7.68
C LEU A 52 0.13 13.83 6.42
N ASN A 53 1.35 13.82 5.90
CA ASN A 53 1.67 14.36 4.58
C ASN A 53 1.78 13.20 3.57
N ASN A 54 0.70 12.98 2.83
CA ASN A 54 0.56 11.80 1.98
C ASN A 54 0.96 12.09 0.52
N TYR A 55 2.02 11.43 0.05
CA TYR A 55 2.54 11.54 -1.32
C TYR A 55 2.17 10.35 -2.21
N ALA A 56 1.54 9.31 -1.64
CA ALA A 56 1.22 8.09 -2.36
C ALA A 56 0.25 8.36 -3.52
N PHE A 57 0.46 7.66 -4.63
CA PHE A 57 -0.52 7.52 -5.70
C PHE A 57 -0.90 6.05 -5.82
N GLY A 58 -2.20 5.77 -5.90
CA GLY A 58 -2.69 4.46 -6.30
C GLY A 58 -2.19 4.09 -7.69
N GLY A 59 -1.73 2.85 -7.87
CA GLY A 59 -1.17 2.36 -9.13
C GLY A 59 0.31 2.71 -9.36
N ALA A 60 0.99 3.25 -8.35
CA ALA A 60 2.42 3.53 -8.40
C ALA A 60 3.25 2.24 -8.36
N SER A 61 4.19 2.11 -9.29
CA SER A 61 5.28 1.14 -9.24
C SER A 61 6.47 1.70 -8.44
N CYS A 62 7.51 0.90 -8.24
CA CYS A 62 8.77 1.40 -7.66
C CYS A 62 9.37 2.56 -8.48
N ASP A 63 9.25 2.51 -9.80
CA ASP A 63 9.71 3.56 -10.72
C ASP A 63 8.88 3.54 -12.01
N ALA A 64 8.19 4.66 -12.29
CA ALA A 64 7.34 4.78 -13.47
C ALA A 64 8.12 4.84 -14.80
N THR A 65 9.43 5.10 -14.78
CA THR A 65 10.29 5.06 -15.98
C THR A 65 10.60 3.63 -16.43
N LEU A 66 10.50 2.67 -15.50
CA LEU A 66 10.82 1.26 -15.71
C LEU A 66 9.56 0.43 -15.91
N VAL A 67 8.62 0.59 -14.99
CA VAL A 67 7.32 -0.08 -15.03
C VAL A 67 6.26 1.00 -15.04
N PRO A 68 5.55 1.20 -16.17
CA PRO A 68 4.52 2.22 -16.28
C PRO A 68 3.54 2.16 -15.11
N SER A 69 3.44 3.27 -14.38
CA SER A 69 2.50 3.41 -13.27
C SER A 69 1.23 4.06 -13.80
N VAL A 70 0.09 3.38 -13.65
CA VAL A 70 -1.20 3.84 -14.16
C VAL A 70 -2.33 3.63 -13.16
N ILE A 71 -3.37 4.46 -13.23
CA ILE A 71 -4.54 4.35 -12.36
C ILE A 71 -5.87 4.42 -13.13
N GLY A 72 -6.81 3.61 -12.66
CA GLY A 72 -8.19 3.58 -13.10
C GLY A 72 -8.40 3.06 -14.52
N PRO A 73 -9.65 3.01 -14.99
CA PRO A 73 -10.01 2.38 -16.26
C PRO A 73 -9.43 3.07 -17.51
N ASN A 74 -8.97 4.32 -17.38
CA ASN A 74 -8.38 5.08 -18.48
C ASN A 74 -6.84 5.04 -18.49
N ASN A 75 -6.22 4.20 -17.64
CA ASN A 75 -4.76 4.06 -17.52
C ASN A 75 -4.03 5.41 -17.39
N ILE A 76 -4.54 6.29 -16.53
CA ILE A 76 -3.94 7.62 -16.33
C ILE A 76 -2.58 7.45 -15.66
N SER A 77 -1.51 7.98 -16.26
CA SER A 77 -0.17 7.87 -15.70
C SER A 77 -0.07 8.54 -14.33
N VAL A 78 0.59 7.86 -13.39
CA VAL A 78 0.88 8.37 -12.04
C VAL A 78 2.38 8.31 -11.78
N PRO A 79 2.93 9.12 -10.86
CA PRO A 79 4.33 8.98 -10.46
C PRO A 79 4.53 7.66 -9.70
N GLY A 80 5.64 6.97 -9.99
CA GLY A 80 6.12 5.86 -9.18
C GLY A 80 6.72 6.36 -7.87
N ILE A 81 7.10 5.45 -6.98
CA ILE A 81 7.75 5.79 -5.70
C ILE A 81 9.00 6.65 -5.96
N ALA A 82 9.74 6.38 -7.05
CA ALA A 82 10.79 7.23 -7.66
C ALA A 82 10.44 8.70 -7.60
N GLN A 83 9.45 9.05 -8.39
CA GLN A 83 9.07 10.43 -8.61
C GLN A 83 8.35 11.02 -7.40
N GLN A 84 7.68 10.21 -6.57
CA GLN A 84 7.05 10.68 -5.33
C GLN A 84 8.06 11.14 -4.28
N ILE A 85 9.21 10.45 -4.16
CA ILE A 85 10.30 10.90 -3.29
C ILE A 85 10.98 12.13 -3.86
N ASP A 86 11.18 12.20 -5.17
CA ASP A 86 11.70 13.42 -5.80
C ASP A 86 10.77 14.61 -5.51
N PHE A 87 9.45 14.46 -5.64
CA PHE A 87 8.49 15.51 -5.28
C PHE A 87 8.59 15.96 -3.83
N PHE A 88 8.86 15.05 -2.90
CA PHE A 88 9.04 15.38 -1.49
C PHE A 88 10.32 16.20 -1.26
N ILE A 89 11.39 15.88 -1.98
CA ILE A 89 12.74 16.42 -1.73
C ILE A 89 13.02 17.70 -2.52
N SER A 90 12.74 17.72 -3.84
CA SER A 90 13.19 18.78 -4.75
C SER A 90 12.13 19.81 -5.09
N ASN A 91 10.87 19.61 -4.70
CA ASN A 91 9.73 20.41 -5.19
C ASN A 91 9.61 20.46 -6.74
N ASP A 92 10.37 19.65 -7.48
CA ASP A 92 10.42 19.67 -8.95
C ASP A 92 10.89 18.32 -9.54
N MET A 93 10.33 17.90 -10.68
CA MET A 93 10.60 16.59 -11.29
C MET A 93 11.96 16.57 -12.01
N LYS A 94 12.97 15.90 -11.45
CA LYS A 94 14.15 15.50 -12.23
C LYS A 94 14.12 14.00 -12.51
N LYS A 95 14.40 13.65 -13.78
CA LYS A 95 14.46 12.28 -14.29
C LYS A 95 15.66 11.53 -13.71
N PHE A 96 15.47 10.25 -13.42
CA PHE A 96 16.45 9.35 -12.79
C PHE A 96 16.81 8.17 -13.72
N ASP A 97 17.93 7.48 -13.43
CA ASP A 97 18.56 6.44 -14.25
C ASP A 97 17.98 5.02 -13.98
N PRO A 98 17.50 4.31 -15.03
CA PRO A 98 17.01 2.93 -15.00
C PRO A 98 17.90 1.83 -14.40
N ALA A 99 19.21 2.04 -14.19
CA ALA A 99 20.15 0.97 -13.82
C ALA A 99 20.05 0.43 -12.36
N ASP A 100 19.21 0.99 -11.50
CA ASP A 100 19.20 0.74 -10.05
C ASP A 100 17.94 -0.01 -9.54
N ILE A 101 17.72 -1.27 -9.93
CA ILE A 101 16.44 -1.96 -9.66
C ILE A 101 16.39 -2.78 -8.36
N VAL A 102 17.53 -3.07 -7.73
CA VAL A 102 17.56 -3.65 -6.35
C VAL A 102 17.97 -2.59 -5.32
N ALA A 103 18.53 -1.48 -5.79
CA ALA A 103 18.92 -0.33 -4.98
C ALA A 103 17.77 0.67 -4.75
N SER A 104 16.55 0.43 -5.25
CA SER A 104 15.46 1.40 -5.16
C SER A 104 15.09 1.77 -3.72
N ILE A 105 14.72 0.83 -2.85
CA ILE A 105 14.31 1.15 -1.46
C ILE A 105 15.50 1.66 -0.64
N GLY A 106 16.65 0.98 -0.70
CA GLY A 106 17.86 1.42 0.00
C GLY A 106 18.31 2.82 -0.41
N LYS A 107 18.45 3.09 -1.72
CA LYS A 107 18.85 4.41 -2.24
C LYS A 107 17.85 5.51 -1.91
N ARG A 108 16.56 5.18 -1.83
CA ARG A 108 15.50 6.10 -1.38
C ARG A 108 15.64 6.47 0.08
N MET A 109 15.86 5.47 0.92
CA MET A 109 16.07 5.68 2.34
C MET A 109 17.35 6.48 2.58
N GLU A 110 18.42 6.20 1.83
CA GLU A 110 19.65 7.02 1.83
C GLU A 110 19.35 8.47 1.45
N ASN A 111 18.56 8.69 0.41
CA ASN A 111 18.20 10.04 -0.01
C ASN A 111 17.38 10.79 1.07
N LEU A 112 16.36 10.13 1.65
CA LEU A 112 15.59 10.69 2.75
C LEU A 112 16.47 10.95 3.99
N TYR A 113 17.38 10.04 4.31
CA TYR A 113 18.35 10.18 5.39
C TYR A 113 19.28 11.38 5.18
N CYS A 114 19.85 11.54 3.98
CA CYS A 114 20.68 12.71 3.63
C CYS A 114 19.91 14.04 3.74
N HIS A 115 18.57 14.00 3.72
CA HIS A 115 17.69 15.15 3.93
C HIS A 115 17.11 15.21 5.36
N GLY A 116 17.67 14.45 6.30
CA GLY A 116 17.39 14.54 7.74
C GLY A 116 16.32 13.59 8.27
N ALA A 117 15.84 12.63 7.47
CA ALA A 117 14.93 11.60 7.98
C ALA A 117 15.68 10.60 8.87
N THR A 118 15.24 10.46 10.12
CA THR A 118 15.86 9.55 11.12
C THR A 118 14.89 8.50 11.65
N ASN A 119 13.63 8.52 11.22
CA ASN A 119 12.61 7.56 11.64
C ASN A 119 11.91 7.00 10.39
N PHE A 120 11.93 5.68 10.22
CA PHE A 120 11.38 4.99 9.06
C PHE A 120 10.52 3.81 9.50
N ILE A 121 9.33 3.69 8.91
CA ILE A 121 8.51 2.48 8.97
C ILE A 121 8.39 1.98 7.54
N VAL A 122 8.91 0.79 7.26
CA VAL A 122 8.99 0.26 5.90
C VAL A 122 8.41 -1.14 5.84
N ALA A 123 7.49 -1.36 4.90
CA ALA A 123 7.00 -2.69 4.58
C ALA A 123 8.12 -3.52 3.94
N SER A 124 8.46 -4.67 4.52
CA SER A 124 9.51 -5.57 4.02
C SER A 124 9.08 -6.43 2.86
N ASP A 125 7.78 -6.69 2.74
CA ASP A 125 7.26 -7.70 1.84
C ASP A 125 5.88 -7.34 1.29
N THR A 126 5.60 -7.95 0.14
CA THR A 126 4.25 -8.09 -0.40
C THR A 126 3.87 -9.56 -0.30
N PRO A 127 2.64 -9.91 0.12
CA PRO A 127 2.19 -11.29 0.17
C PRO A 127 2.32 -11.94 -1.21
N ALA A 128 2.96 -13.11 -1.27
CA ALA A 128 3.09 -13.87 -2.50
C ALA A 128 1.76 -14.54 -2.90
N ASP A 129 0.88 -14.83 -1.94
CA ASP A 129 -0.40 -15.43 -2.25
C ASP A 129 -1.39 -14.36 -2.77
N VAL A 130 -1.55 -14.29 -4.09
CA VAL A 130 -2.56 -13.49 -4.79
C VAL A 130 -3.97 -14.07 -4.63
N SER A 131 -4.30 -14.65 -3.49
CA SER A 131 -5.65 -15.07 -3.08
C SER A 131 -6.55 -13.86 -2.76
N ILE A 132 -6.39 -12.78 -3.53
CA ILE A 132 -7.40 -11.75 -3.67
C ILE A 132 -8.54 -12.38 -4.50
N PRO A 133 -9.75 -12.50 -3.94
CA PRO A 133 -10.91 -13.14 -4.56
C PRO A 133 -11.11 -12.93 -6.06
N GLY A 134 -10.95 -11.70 -6.56
CA GLY A 134 -11.15 -11.42 -7.99
C GLY A 134 -9.91 -11.62 -8.86
N GLN A 135 -8.69 -11.70 -8.31
CA GLN A 135 -7.49 -11.95 -9.12
C GLN A 135 -7.26 -13.44 -9.39
N ALA A 136 -7.60 -14.31 -8.43
CA ALA A 136 -7.52 -15.76 -8.59
C ALA A 136 -8.44 -16.29 -9.72
N VAL A 137 -9.49 -15.55 -10.07
CA VAL A 137 -10.42 -15.87 -11.17
C VAL A 137 -9.89 -15.39 -12.53
N VAL A 138 -9.00 -14.40 -12.55
CA VAL A 138 -8.55 -13.70 -13.77
C VAL A 138 -7.25 -14.27 -14.34
N PHE A 139 -6.41 -14.88 -13.52
CA PHE A 139 -5.07 -15.34 -13.91
C PHE A 139 -4.92 -16.87 -13.86
N SER A 140 -4.14 -17.45 -14.78
CA SER A 140 -3.88 -18.90 -14.79
C SER A 140 -2.98 -19.32 -13.62
N PRO A 141 -3.07 -20.58 -13.16
CA PRO A 141 -2.19 -21.09 -12.11
C PRO A 141 -0.69 -20.92 -12.42
N GLU A 142 -0.30 -21.09 -13.68
CA GLU A 142 1.09 -20.93 -14.13
C GLU A 142 1.56 -19.46 -14.09
N PHE A 143 0.64 -18.51 -14.33
CA PHE A 143 0.93 -17.10 -14.21
C PHE A 143 1.07 -16.68 -12.74
N ILE A 144 0.19 -17.19 -11.88
CA ILE A 144 0.27 -17.01 -10.42
C ILE A 144 1.61 -17.53 -9.92
N GLN A 145 2.02 -18.75 -10.29
CA GLN A 145 3.31 -19.30 -9.88
C GLN A 145 4.50 -18.40 -10.30
N GLN A 146 4.53 -17.93 -11.55
CA GLN A 146 5.59 -17.04 -12.03
C GLN A 146 5.63 -15.69 -11.30
N ILE A 147 4.48 -15.18 -10.88
CA ILE A 147 4.40 -13.97 -10.07
C ILE A 147 4.95 -14.24 -8.67
N ASN A 148 4.56 -15.36 -8.05
CA ASN A 148 4.97 -15.70 -6.69
C ASN A 148 6.49 -15.82 -6.59
N GLU A 149 7.14 -16.50 -7.54
CA GLU A 149 8.61 -16.60 -7.60
C GLU A 149 9.29 -15.22 -7.70
N LYS A 150 8.69 -14.28 -8.44
CA LYS A 150 9.20 -12.90 -8.55
C LYS A 150 8.94 -12.09 -7.29
N ILE A 151 7.81 -12.29 -6.61
CA ILE A 151 7.50 -11.65 -5.33
C ILE A 151 8.47 -12.13 -4.25
N GLU A 152 8.74 -13.43 -4.18
CA GLU A 152 9.72 -14.00 -3.24
C GLU A 152 11.11 -13.40 -3.45
N LEU A 153 11.56 -13.33 -4.71
CA LEU A 153 12.85 -12.71 -5.04
C LEU A 153 12.87 -11.21 -4.71
N HIS A 154 11.78 -10.49 -4.97
CA HIS A 154 11.63 -9.08 -4.60
C HIS A 154 11.73 -8.89 -3.08
N ASN A 155 11.00 -9.69 -2.30
CA ASN A 155 10.99 -9.63 -0.84
C ASN A 155 12.38 -9.94 -0.26
N GLN A 156 13.12 -10.89 -0.84
CA GLN A 156 14.51 -11.18 -0.44
C GLN A 156 15.43 -9.98 -0.64
N TYR A 157 15.37 -9.35 -1.82
CA TYR A 157 16.20 -8.18 -2.13
C TYR A 157 15.81 -6.95 -1.31
N ALA A 158 14.51 -6.72 -1.08
CA ALA A 158 14.02 -5.63 -0.23
C ALA A 158 14.56 -5.78 1.20
N ASN A 159 14.42 -6.96 1.81
CA ASN A 159 14.93 -7.24 3.15
C ASN A 159 16.45 -7.05 3.25
N ALA A 160 17.22 -7.57 2.28
CA ALA A 160 18.67 -7.38 2.27
C ALA A 160 19.07 -5.90 2.21
N ALA A 161 18.34 -5.08 1.44
CA ALA A 161 18.59 -3.64 1.36
C ALA A 161 18.24 -2.92 2.67
N LEU A 162 17.14 -3.29 3.33
CA LEU A 162 16.74 -2.72 4.61
C LEU A 162 17.74 -3.05 5.73
N GLU A 163 18.20 -4.30 5.80
CA GLU A 163 19.22 -4.72 6.77
C GLU A 163 20.56 -4.02 6.52
N ALA A 164 20.98 -3.91 5.26
CA ALA A 164 22.20 -3.17 4.91
C ALA A 164 22.11 -1.69 5.31
N PHE A 165 20.95 -1.06 5.09
CA PHE A 165 20.71 0.32 5.51
C PHE A 165 20.77 0.47 7.04
N LYS A 166 20.13 -0.44 7.77
CA LYS A 166 20.14 -0.47 9.25
C LYS A 166 21.54 -0.58 9.83
N VAL A 167 22.37 -1.46 9.26
CA VAL A 167 23.77 -1.64 9.68
C VAL A 167 24.59 -0.39 9.40
N LYS A 168 24.33 0.29 8.28
CA LYS A 168 25.09 1.48 7.85
C LYS A 168 24.71 2.74 8.65
N HIS A 169 23.46 2.88 9.09
CA HIS A 169 22.94 4.05 9.79
C HIS A 169 22.37 3.69 11.16
N PRO A 170 23.22 3.37 12.15
CA PRO A 170 22.77 2.97 13.49
C PRO A 170 22.10 4.11 14.29
N ASP A 171 22.18 5.35 13.80
CA ASP A 171 21.51 6.54 14.31
C ASP A 171 20.04 6.65 13.84
N VAL A 172 19.59 5.77 12.95
CA VAL A 172 18.24 5.76 12.41
C VAL A 172 17.36 4.73 13.11
N ASN A 173 16.14 5.15 13.49
CA ASN A 173 15.09 4.26 13.95
C ASN A 173 14.38 3.65 12.73
N LEU A 174 14.77 2.43 12.34
CA LEU A 174 14.15 1.68 11.25
C LEU A 174 13.28 0.53 11.78
N TYR A 175 11.97 0.67 11.58
CA TYR A 175 10.96 -0.34 11.85
C TYR A 175 10.60 -1.08 10.55
N ILE A 176 10.99 -2.35 10.47
CA ILE A 176 10.72 -3.22 9.32
C ILE A 176 9.46 -4.02 9.61
N VAL A 177 8.42 -3.80 8.82
CA VAL A 177 7.09 -4.36 9.02
C VAL A 177 6.78 -5.41 7.96
N SER A 178 6.46 -6.63 8.36
CA SER A 178 6.00 -7.67 7.44
C SER A 178 4.50 -7.55 7.22
N ILE A 179 4.10 -7.22 6.00
CA ILE A 179 2.69 -7.10 5.62
C ILE A 179 2.06 -8.50 5.54
N THR A 180 2.84 -9.48 5.10
CA THR A 180 2.46 -10.90 5.05
C THR A 180 2.09 -11.39 6.45
N ASN A 181 2.98 -11.22 7.44
CA ASN A 181 2.69 -11.63 8.82
C ASN A 181 1.48 -10.89 9.41
N ILE A 182 1.31 -9.60 9.11
CA ILE A 182 0.14 -8.83 9.54
C ILE A 182 -1.13 -9.45 8.97
N LEU A 183 -1.17 -9.71 7.66
CA LEU A 183 -2.36 -10.26 7.01
C LEU A 183 -2.63 -11.69 7.46
N ASP A 184 -1.62 -12.54 7.61
CA ASP A 184 -1.77 -13.91 8.14
C ASP A 184 -2.36 -13.90 9.54
N THR A 185 -1.92 -12.97 10.39
CA THR A 185 -2.46 -12.81 11.75
C THR A 185 -3.91 -12.34 11.72
N ILE A 186 -4.28 -11.45 10.79
CA ILE A 186 -5.67 -10.97 10.62
C ILE A 186 -6.56 -12.10 10.09
N LEU A 187 -6.05 -12.92 9.18
CA LEU A 187 -6.76 -14.04 8.56
C LEU A 187 -6.92 -15.25 9.49
N ALA A 188 -6.22 -15.29 10.63
CA ALA A 188 -6.42 -16.32 11.64
C ALA A 188 -7.90 -16.35 12.12
N PRO A 189 -8.51 -17.54 12.30
CA PRO A 189 -9.93 -17.66 12.64
C PRO A 189 -10.36 -16.84 13.86
N GLU A 190 -9.53 -16.81 14.92
CA GLU A 190 -9.80 -16.04 16.13
C GLU A 190 -9.81 -14.51 15.86
N SER A 191 -8.92 -14.04 14.99
CA SER A 191 -8.88 -12.63 14.58
C SER A 191 -10.10 -12.26 13.77
N LEU A 192 -10.50 -13.10 12.81
CA LEU A 192 -11.70 -12.89 12.00
C LEU A 192 -12.97 -12.87 12.87
N GLU A 193 -13.08 -13.78 13.84
CA GLU A 193 -14.18 -13.82 14.81
C GLU A 193 -14.24 -12.53 15.63
N LYS A 194 -13.11 -12.08 16.20
CA LYS A 194 -13.02 -10.82 16.96
C LYS A 194 -13.38 -9.59 16.11
N LEU A 195 -13.04 -9.60 14.82
CA LEU A 195 -13.40 -8.53 13.89
C LEU A 195 -14.85 -8.64 13.39
N GLY A 196 -15.54 -9.76 13.63
CA GLY A 196 -16.85 -10.05 13.07
C GLY A 196 -16.84 -10.19 11.55
N ILE A 197 -15.70 -10.60 10.97
CA ILE A 197 -15.54 -10.84 9.54
C ILE A 197 -15.91 -12.29 9.25
N THR A 198 -16.87 -12.49 8.35
CA THR A 198 -17.38 -13.83 7.97
C THR A 198 -17.25 -14.11 6.49
N VAL A 199 -16.92 -13.09 5.67
CA VAL A 199 -16.75 -13.21 4.22
C VAL A 199 -15.34 -12.77 3.87
N VAL A 200 -14.52 -13.70 3.36
CA VAL A 200 -13.09 -13.49 3.09
C VAL A 200 -12.71 -13.77 1.64
N ASP A 201 -13.62 -14.36 0.88
CA ASP A 201 -13.42 -14.95 -0.44
C ASP A 201 -14.14 -14.18 -1.55
N ILE A 202 -14.81 -13.07 -1.23
CA ILE A 202 -15.40 -12.14 -2.18
C ILE A 202 -15.43 -10.72 -1.58
N GLY A 203 -15.37 -9.71 -2.44
CA GLY A 203 -15.52 -8.31 -2.08
C GLY A 203 -16.99 -7.92 -1.83
N CYS A 204 -17.20 -6.93 -0.96
CA CYS A 204 -18.52 -6.34 -0.74
C CYS A 204 -19.09 -5.67 -2.00
N ILE A 205 -18.23 -5.18 -2.88
CA ILE A 205 -18.57 -4.78 -4.25
C ILE A 205 -18.15 -5.95 -5.17
N PRO A 206 -19.10 -6.78 -5.64
CA PRO A 206 -18.78 -8.00 -6.38
C PRO A 206 -18.51 -7.74 -7.88
N ASP A 207 -18.08 -6.54 -8.27
CA ASP A 207 -17.79 -6.22 -9.66
C ASP A 207 -16.47 -6.88 -10.10
N ASP A 208 -16.48 -7.58 -11.24
CA ASP A 208 -15.28 -8.24 -11.82
C ASP A 208 -14.28 -7.25 -12.46
N GLY A 209 -14.41 -5.96 -12.15
CA GLY A 209 -13.60 -4.88 -12.72
C GLY A 209 -13.56 -3.66 -11.80
N PHE A 210 -13.16 -2.51 -12.34
CA PHE A 210 -13.14 -1.27 -11.56
C PHE A 210 -14.56 -0.88 -11.14
N ALA A 211 -14.81 -0.83 -9.82
CA ALA A 211 -16.10 -0.37 -9.31
C ALA A 211 -16.40 1.05 -9.81
N GLY A 212 -17.62 1.22 -10.33
CA GLY A 212 -18.17 2.48 -10.80
C GLY A 212 -18.95 3.21 -9.70
N LYS A 213 -19.40 4.43 -10.00
CA LYS A 213 -20.18 5.25 -9.07
C LYS A 213 -21.49 4.60 -8.60
N ASN A 214 -22.07 3.74 -9.44
CA ASN A 214 -23.36 3.08 -9.22
C ASN A 214 -23.21 1.58 -8.93
N SER A 215 -22.00 1.12 -8.58
CA SER A 215 -21.79 -0.27 -8.22
C SER A 215 -22.65 -0.67 -7.03
N VAL A 216 -23.15 -1.90 -7.06
CA VAL A 216 -23.94 -2.47 -5.97
C VAL A 216 -23.00 -2.78 -4.81
N VAL A 217 -23.29 -2.21 -3.64
CA VAL A 217 -22.57 -2.48 -2.40
C VAL A 217 -23.39 -3.49 -1.59
N CYS A 218 -22.74 -4.49 -1.00
CA CYS A 218 -23.38 -5.45 -0.11
C CYS A 218 -24.09 -4.79 1.08
N ASP A 219 -25.10 -5.46 1.65
CA ASP A 219 -25.94 -4.92 2.73
C ASP A 219 -25.18 -4.67 4.04
N VAL A 220 -24.14 -5.48 4.32
CA VAL A 220 -23.42 -5.50 5.60
C VAL A 220 -21.89 -5.48 5.36
N PRO A 221 -21.31 -4.36 4.90
CA PRO A 221 -19.91 -4.28 4.50
C PRO A 221 -18.92 -4.69 5.59
N GLU A 222 -19.24 -4.47 6.85
CA GLU A 222 -18.39 -4.76 8.00
C GLU A 222 -18.12 -6.26 8.25
N LYS A 223 -18.86 -7.15 7.58
CA LYS A 223 -18.63 -8.60 7.59
C LYS A 223 -17.63 -9.07 6.54
N TYR A 224 -17.23 -8.20 5.63
CA TYR A 224 -16.35 -8.53 4.51
C TYR A 224 -14.92 -8.10 4.79
N LEU A 225 -13.96 -8.98 4.50
CA LEU A 225 -12.53 -8.68 4.52
C LEU A 225 -12.15 -7.70 3.41
N PHE A 226 -12.65 -7.97 2.20
CA PHE A 226 -12.42 -7.16 1.00
C PHE A 226 -13.61 -6.23 0.74
N TYR A 227 -13.32 -4.97 0.41
CA TYR A 227 -14.36 -4.02 0.01
C TYR A 227 -14.72 -4.14 -1.48
N ASP A 228 -13.75 -4.47 -2.34
CA ASP A 228 -13.98 -4.83 -3.74
C ASP A 228 -13.31 -6.15 -4.09
N ASN A 229 -13.61 -6.71 -5.26
CA ASN A 229 -12.98 -7.94 -5.74
C ASN A 229 -11.52 -7.75 -6.20
N TYR A 230 -10.96 -6.55 -6.17
CA TYR A 230 -9.68 -6.27 -6.82
C TYR A 230 -8.50 -6.13 -5.87
N THR A 231 -8.50 -5.12 -5.00
CA THR A 231 -7.39 -4.87 -4.04
C THR A 231 -7.84 -4.09 -2.80
N ALA A 232 -9.08 -3.59 -2.74
CA ALA A 232 -9.53 -2.77 -1.63
C ALA A 232 -9.85 -3.65 -0.42
N LEU A 233 -9.16 -3.42 0.70
CA LEU A 233 -9.53 -4.00 1.99
C LEU A 233 -10.61 -3.15 2.66
N ASN A 234 -11.41 -3.79 3.50
CA ASN A 234 -12.35 -3.09 4.37
C ASN A 234 -11.59 -2.20 5.37
N THR A 235 -12.15 -1.05 5.70
CA THR A 235 -11.56 -0.10 6.65
C THR A 235 -11.31 -0.71 8.03
N LYS A 236 -12.13 -1.69 8.45
CA LYS A 236 -11.92 -2.44 9.69
C LYS A 236 -10.61 -3.24 9.67
N VAL A 237 -10.25 -3.81 8.51
CA VAL A 237 -8.97 -4.49 8.31
C VAL A 237 -7.83 -3.49 8.39
N HIS A 238 -7.98 -2.33 7.76
CA HIS A 238 -7.00 -1.24 7.84
C HIS A 238 -6.79 -0.71 9.27
N GLU A 239 -7.85 -0.58 10.06
CA GLU A 239 -7.75 -0.22 11.47
C GLU A 239 -6.95 -1.27 12.25
N LYS A 240 -7.22 -2.57 12.00
CA LYS A 240 -6.46 -3.66 12.64
C LYS A 240 -5.00 -3.67 12.23
N MET A 241 -4.71 -3.47 10.95
CA MET A 241 -3.33 -3.30 10.47
C MET A 241 -2.63 -2.15 11.19
N SER A 242 -3.31 -1.01 11.39
CA SER A 242 -2.75 0.12 12.14
C SER A 242 -2.43 -0.25 13.59
N GLU A 243 -3.29 -1.00 14.28
CA GLU A 243 -3.00 -1.47 15.64
C GLU A 243 -1.74 -2.33 15.69
N MET A 244 -1.61 -3.27 14.76
CA MET A 244 -0.46 -4.17 14.70
C MET A 244 0.82 -3.42 14.34
N ILE A 245 0.76 -2.42 13.46
CA ILE A 245 1.94 -1.61 13.12
C ILE A 245 2.39 -0.77 14.31
N LEU A 246 1.47 -0.30 15.16
CA LEU A 246 1.82 0.48 16.34
C LEU A 246 2.63 -0.32 17.36
N THR A 247 2.46 -1.64 17.44
CA THR A 247 3.24 -2.47 18.37
C THR A 247 4.72 -2.55 18.01
N TYR A 248 5.12 -2.11 16.81
CA TYR A 248 6.54 -1.97 16.45
C TYR A 248 7.19 -0.74 17.07
N LEU A 249 6.40 0.23 17.56
CA LEU A 249 6.90 1.45 18.20
C LEU A 249 7.02 1.33 19.73
N GLU A 250 6.51 0.23 20.31
CA GLU A 250 6.56 -0.08 21.75
C GLU A 250 7.87 -0.79 22.13
#